data_AF-A0A6J1X5P6-F1
#
_entry.id   AF-A0A6J1X5P6-F1
#
_cell.length_a   1.000
_cell.length_b   1.000
_cell.length_c   1.000
_cell.angle_alpha   90.00
_cell.angle_beta   90.00
_cell.angle_gamma   90.00
#
_symmetry.space_group_name_H-M   'P 1'
#
loop_
_entity.id
_entity.type
_entity.pdbx_description
1 polymer ?
#
loop_
_entity_poly.entity_id
_entity_poly.type
_entity_poly.pdbx_seq_one_letter_code
_entity_poly.pdbx_strand_id
1 'polypeptide(L)'
;MDSSDIIDDKDSGPEVQMNFPSSVMSRIEELMGGTEQFDSTEFDPVAYINRVFPTEQSLSGVESAAARCEFRLSGVEQDIRRLVRAQAEQREAGQKALLEAQKCIAELALQVADINKKAERSESMVREITSEIKQLDCAKSNLTAAITALNHLHMLAGGVDALKTMTDGRQYKEIVLPMQAIMEVLQHVACYGGIRELGALRERVLAIRRRLAAQILADFQHAFTAGSKSAVSHKTLSEACAVVDILEPKVKQDLLKWFIDMQLQEYRHLFSAEQEGAWLAHVERRYAWLKRHLLALEDAAAGLF
;
A
#
# COMPACT_ATOMS: atom_id res chain seq x y z
N MET A 1 54.30 -0.04 -76.56
CA MET A 1 54.48 1.11 -75.64
C MET A 1 53.69 0.73 -74.41
N ASP A 2 54.23 -0.19 -73.62
CA ASP A 2 55.21 0.10 -72.55
C ASP A 2 54.43 0.60 -71.33
N SER A 3 54.55 0.06 -70.12
CA SER A 3 55.50 -0.90 -69.57
C SER A 3 54.89 -1.49 -68.29
N SER A 4 55.45 -2.64 -67.91
CA SER A 4 55.53 -3.25 -66.57
C SER A 4 55.29 -2.34 -65.37
N ASP A 5 54.55 -2.85 -64.38
CA ASP A 5 54.89 -2.79 -62.95
C ASP A 5 54.12 -3.94 -62.24
N ILE A 6 54.74 -5.12 -62.14
CA ILE A 6 55.38 -5.65 -60.92
C ILE A 6 54.36 -5.85 -59.79
N ILE A 7 53.95 -7.12 -59.68
CA ILE A 7 53.29 -7.70 -58.51
C ILE A 7 54.33 -7.74 -57.40
N ASP A 8 54.28 -6.78 -56.47
CA ASP A 8 55.04 -6.83 -55.22
C ASP A 8 54.12 -7.40 -54.14
N ASP A 9 54.16 -8.73 -54.01
CA ASP A 9 53.53 -9.51 -52.95
C ASP A 9 54.27 -9.22 -51.65
N LYS A 10 53.99 -8.06 -51.04
CA LYS A 10 54.39 -7.77 -49.67
C LYS A 10 53.41 -8.43 -48.70
N ASP A 11 53.57 -9.74 -48.54
CA ASP A 11 53.22 -10.43 -47.29
C ASP A 11 54.20 -9.98 -46.19
N SER A 12 54.12 -8.71 -45.81
CA SER A 12 54.63 -8.22 -44.55
C SER A 12 53.46 -8.19 -43.60
N GLY A 13 53.15 -9.34 -43.01
CA GLY A 13 52.32 -9.38 -41.80
C GLY A 13 52.84 -8.33 -40.80
N PRO A 14 51.95 -7.71 -40.01
CA PRO A 14 52.37 -6.65 -39.09
C PRO A 14 53.48 -7.19 -38.19
N GLU A 15 54.62 -6.50 -38.12
CA GLU A 15 55.62 -6.71 -37.08
C GLU A 15 54.92 -6.43 -35.74
N VAL A 16 54.34 -7.47 -35.15
CA VAL A 16 53.80 -7.40 -33.80
C VAL A 16 55.02 -7.34 -32.89
N GLN A 17 55.48 -6.13 -32.57
CA GLN A 17 56.35 -5.90 -31.42
C GLN A 17 55.57 -6.36 -30.18
N MET A 18 55.82 -7.60 -29.76
CA MET A 18 55.27 -8.15 -28.53
C MET A 18 55.98 -7.48 -27.35
N ASN A 19 55.45 -6.34 -26.90
CA ASN A 19 55.97 -5.64 -25.74
C ASN A 19 55.43 -6.31 -24.47
N PHE A 20 56.18 -7.28 -23.94
CA PHE A 20 55.77 -8.01 -22.75
C PHE A 20 55.91 -7.15 -21.49
N PRO A 21 54.94 -7.19 -20.55
CA PRO A 21 55.07 -6.53 -19.25
C PRO A 21 56.35 -6.95 -18.51
N SER A 22 56.95 -6.06 -17.72
CA SER A 22 58.20 -6.32 -16.98
C SER A 22 58.14 -7.57 -16.09
N SER A 23 56.97 -7.90 -15.54
CA SER A 23 56.70 -9.14 -14.80
C SER A 23 56.85 -10.40 -15.66
N VAL A 24 56.41 -10.35 -16.92
CA VAL A 24 56.52 -11.45 -17.88
C VAL A 24 57.96 -11.61 -18.35
N MET A 25 58.65 -10.50 -18.63
CA MET A 25 60.08 -10.52 -18.96
C MET A 25 60.92 -11.14 -17.83
N SER A 26 60.68 -10.74 -16.58
CA SER A 26 61.38 -11.28 -15.42
C SER A 26 61.09 -12.78 -15.18
N ARG A 27 59.87 -13.24 -15.47
CA ARG A 27 59.53 -14.68 -15.42
C ARG A 27 60.14 -15.47 -16.57
N ILE A 28 60.23 -14.89 -17.76
CA ILE A 28 60.94 -15.48 -18.90
C ILE A 28 62.42 -15.63 -18.55
N GLU A 29 63.04 -14.60 -17.96
CA GLU A 29 64.44 -14.63 -17.49
C GLU A 29 64.67 -15.70 -16.40
N GLU A 30 63.75 -15.84 -15.43
CA GLU A 30 63.79 -16.92 -14.43
C GLU A 30 63.63 -18.32 -15.06
N LEU A 31 62.75 -18.46 -16.06
CA LEU A 31 62.49 -19.74 -16.75
C LEU A 31 63.63 -20.14 -17.69
N MET A 32 64.34 -19.17 -18.26
CA MET A 32 65.50 -19.41 -19.13
C MET A 32 66.75 -19.89 -18.37
N GLY A 33 66.73 -19.90 -17.03
CA GLY A 33 67.65 -20.67 -16.20
C GLY A 33 69.14 -20.53 -16.59
N GLY A 34 69.75 -19.39 -16.30
CA GLY A 34 71.22 -19.29 -16.15
C GLY A 34 72.07 -19.63 -17.38
N THR A 35 71.62 -19.37 -18.61
CA THR A 35 72.47 -19.40 -19.82
C THR A 35 73.24 -18.10 -20.06
N GLU A 36 73.58 -17.34 -19.00
CA GLU A 36 74.35 -16.09 -19.13
C GLU A 36 75.77 -16.29 -19.69
N GLN A 37 76.27 -17.53 -19.73
CA GLN A 37 77.67 -17.77 -20.10
C GLN A 37 77.94 -17.62 -21.61
N PHE A 38 76.94 -17.72 -22.48
CA PHE A 38 77.08 -17.53 -23.94
C PHE A 38 76.37 -16.27 -24.47
N ASP A 39 75.40 -15.74 -23.72
CA ASP A 39 74.57 -14.59 -24.14
C ASP A 39 75.12 -13.24 -23.64
N SER A 40 76.21 -13.22 -22.85
CA SER A 40 76.82 -11.98 -22.37
C SER A 40 77.53 -11.22 -23.49
N THR A 41 77.36 -9.89 -23.55
CA THR A 41 78.06 -9.01 -24.51
C THR A 41 79.58 -8.96 -24.31
N GLU A 42 80.08 -9.47 -23.18
CA GLU A 42 81.50 -9.58 -22.82
C GLU A 42 82.08 -11.00 -22.98
N PHE A 43 81.37 -11.92 -23.65
CA PHE A 43 81.84 -13.29 -23.82
C PHE A 43 83.14 -13.33 -24.66
N ASP A 44 84.25 -13.69 -24.01
CA ASP A 44 85.52 -13.96 -24.70
C ASP A 44 85.64 -15.46 -25.03
N PRO A 45 85.47 -15.86 -26.30
CA PRO A 45 85.58 -17.26 -26.71
C PRO A 45 86.98 -17.82 -26.46
N VAL A 46 88.02 -16.98 -26.52
CA VAL A 46 89.42 -17.42 -26.36
C VAL A 46 89.71 -17.70 -24.89
N ALA A 47 89.31 -16.82 -23.97
CA ALA A 47 89.42 -17.07 -22.54
C ALA A 47 88.59 -18.28 -22.09
N TYR A 48 87.40 -18.48 -22.65
CA TYR A 48 86.56 -19.64 -22.35
C TYR A 48 87.21 -20.96 -22.80
N ILE A 49 87.71 -21.02 -24.05
CA ILE A 49 88.41 -22.20 -24.58
C ILE A 49 89.65 -22.52 -23.74
N ASN A 50 90.44 -21.50 -23.38
CA ASN A 50 91.62 -21.66 -22.53
C ASN A 50 91.28 -22.09 -21.10
N ARG A 51 90.08 -21.74 -20.58
CA ARG A 51 89.58 -22.23 -19.28
C ARG A 51 89.13 -23.68 -19.33
N VAL A 52 88.53 -24.11 -20.45
CA VAL A 52 88.04 -25.48 -20.66
C VAL A 52 89.16 -26.44 -21.03
N PHE A 53 90.19 -25.97 -21.74
CA PHE A 53 91.38 -26.73 -22.14
C PHE A 53 92.68 -26.01 -21.73
N PRO A 54 93.04 -26.00 -20.43
CA PRO A 54 94.17 -25.20 -19.93
C PRO A 54 95.56 -25.79 -20.21
N THR A 55 95.67 -27.04 -20.68
CA THR A 55 96.96 -27.71 -20.96
C THR A 55 96.92 -28.52 -22.25
N GLU A 56 98.07 -28.72 -22.92
CA GLU A 56 98.14 -29.47 -24.19
C GLU A 56 97.65 -30.92 -24.07
N GLN A 57 97.77 -31.56 -22.90
CA GLN A 57 97.22 -32.90 -22.65
C GLN A 57 95.68 -32.90 -22.63
N SER A 58 95.03 -31.80 -22.27
CA SER A 58 93.56 -31.64 -22.30
C SER A 58 93.00 -31.57 -23.71
N LEU A 59 93.82 -31.21 -24.71
CA LEU A 59 93.42 -31.16 -26.13
C LEU A 59 93.05 -32.54 -26.69
N SER A 60 93.53 -33.62 -26.06
CA SER A 60 93.13 -35.00 -26.41
C SER A 60 91.64 -35.28 -26.23
N GLY A 61 90.93 -34.50 -25.39
CA GLY A 61 89.49 -34.63 -25.14
C GLY A 61 88.60 -33.74 -26.01
N VAL A 62 89.18 -32.93 -26.91
CA VAL A 62 88.47 -31.92 -27.72
C VAL A 62 87.44 -32.56 -28.64
N GLU A 63 87.77 -33.68 -29.30
CA GLU A 63 86.82 -34.39 -30.15
C GLU A 63 85.60 -34.89 -29.34
N SER A 64 85.81 -35.35 -28.10
CA SER A 64 84.70 -35.79 -27.23
C SER A 64 83.86 -34.61 -26.73
N ALA A 65 84.46 -33.43 -26.55
CA ALA A 65 83.76 -32.23 -26.13
C ALA A 65 82.97 -31.62 -27.30
N ALA A 66 83.55 -31.63 -28.51
CA ALA A 66 82.89 -31.26 -29.75
C ALA A 66 81.69 -32.17 -30.02
N ALA A 67 81.86 -33.50 -29.95
CA ALA A 67 80.77 -34.46 -30.11
C ALA A 67 79.65 -34.26 -29.07
N ARG A 68 79.99 -33.88 -27.83
CA ARG A 68 79.02 -33.57 -26.78
C ARG A 68 78.28 -32.26 -27.04
N CYS A 69 78.95 -31.26 -27.58
CA CYS A 69 78.32 -30.01 -28.01
C CYS A 69 77.40 -30.25 -29.22
N GLU A 70 77.83 -31.02 -30.22
CA GLU A 70 77.01 -31.41 -31.37
C GLU A 70 75.77 -32.20 -30.94
N PHE A 71 75.91 -33.14 -30.00
CA PHE A 71 74.78 -33.88 -29.43
C PHE A 71 73.80 -32.95 -28.70
N ARG A 72 74.29 -32.01 -27.88
CA ARG A 72 73.46 -31.01 -27.20
C ARG A 72 72.78 -30.07 -28.19
N LEU A 73 73.49 -29.62 -29.22
CA LEU A 73 72.96 -28.76 -30.28
C LEU A 73 71.84 -29.48 -31.04
N SER A 74 72.05 -30.74 -31.41
CA SER A 74 71.04 -31.57 -32.05
C SER A 74 69.80 -31.78 -31.16
N GLY A 75 69.99 -32.00 -29.86
CA GLY A 75 68.89 -32.09 -28.89
C GLY A 75 68.09 -30.79 -28.78
N VAL A 76 68.78 -29.66 -28.64
CA VAL A 76 68.14 -28.32 -28.59
C VAL A 76 67.42 -28.01 -29.90
N GLU A 77 68.01 -28.31 -31.06
CA GLU A 77 67.33 -28.14 -32.35
C GLU A 77 66.05 -28.99 -32.46
N GLN A 78 66.08 -30.23 -31.96
CA GLN A 78 64.90 -31.09 -31.95
C GLN A 78 63.81 -30.55 -31.02
N ASP A 79 64.19 -30.03 -29.86
CA ASP A 79 63.28 -29.40 -28.91
C ASP A 79 62.68 -28.10 -29.46
N ILE A 80 63.48 -27.24 -30.10
CA ILE A 80 63.01 -26.04 -30.79
C ILE A 80 61.99 -26.42 -31.87
N ARG A 81 62.31 -27.40 -32.73
CA ARG A 81 61.39 -27.84 -33.79
C ARG A 81 60.07 -28.38 -33.21
N ARG A 82 60.13 -29.10 -32.08
CA ARG A 82 58.94 -29.60 -31.39
C ARG A 82 58.11 -28.45 -30.81
N LEU A 83 58.74 -27.50 -30.13
CA LEU A 83 58.07 -26.35 -29.50
C LEU A 83 57.45 -25.43 -30.56
N VAL A 84 58.13 -25.16 -31.67
CA VAL A 84 57.59 -24.33 -32.76
C VAL A 84 56.33 -24.96 -33.36
N ARG A 85 56.34 -26.28 -33.58
CA ARG A 85 55.14 -27.00 -34.06
C ARG A 85 54.01 -26.97 -33.04
N ALA A 86 54.30 -27.27 -31.77
CA ALA A 86 53.32 -27.21 -30.70
C ALA A 86 52.74 -25.80 -30.53
N GLN A 87 53.56 -24.75 -30.67
CA GLN A 87 53.13 -23.36 -30.60
C GLN A 87 52.22 -22.99 -31.78
N ALA A 88 52.52 -23.45 -32.99
CA ALA A 88 51.67 -23.23 -34.16
C ALA A 88 50.29 -23.87 -33.97
N GLU A 89 50.25 -25.12 -33.51
CA GLU A 89 49.01 -25.85 -33.19
C GLU A 89 48.22 -25.16 -32.07
N GLN A 90 48.90 -24.75 -30.99
CA GLN A 90 48.29 -24.04 -29.86
C GLN A 90 47.74 -22.67 -30.28
N ARG A 91 48.44 -21.96 -31.17
CA ARG A 91 47.99 -20.65 -31.68
C ARG A 91 46.74 -20.79 -32.54
N GLU A 92 46.69 -21.80 -33.40
CA GLU A 92 45.50 -22.07 -34.22
C GLU A 92 44.30 -22.46 -33.35
N ALA A 93 44.51 -23.36 -32.37
CA ALA A 93 43.47 -23.74 -31.41
C ALA A 93 42.99 -22.54 -30.57
N GLY A 94 43.92 -21.69 -30.12
CA GLY A 94 43.60 -20.47 -29.37
C GLY A 94 42.80 -19.46 -30.20
N GLN A 95 43.17 -19.25 -31.47
CA GLN A 95 42.41 -18.37 -32.37
C GLN A 95 41.00 -18.90 -32.64
N LYS A 96 40.85 -20.22 -32.86
CA LYS A 96 39.54 -20.86 -33.02
C LYS A 96 38.67 -20.69 -31.77
N ALA A 97 39.21 -20.98 -30.59
CA ALA A 97 38.49 -20.82 -29.33
C ALA A 97 38.07 -19.36 -29.08
N LEU A 98 38.92 -18.39 -29.46
CA LEU A 98 38.61 -16.96 -29.31
C LEU A 98 37.50 -16.51 -30.27
N LEU A 99 37.51 -16.99 -31.52
CA LEU A 99 36.44 -16.73 -32.49
C LEU A 99 35.11 -17.34 -32.04
N GLU A 100 35.14 -18.57 -31.53
CA GLU A 100 33.95 -19.22 -30.96
C GLU A 100 33.41 -18.46 -29.76
N ALA A 101 34.28 -18.03 -28.84
CA ALA A 101 33.88 -17.22 -27.69
C ALA A 101 33.25 -15.88 -28.12
N GLN A 102 33.85 -15.19 -29.10
CA GLN A 102 33.28 -13.95 -29.65
C GLN A 102 31.89 -14.18 -30.26
N LYS A 103 31.70 -15.27 -30.99
CA LYS A 103 30.40 -15.63 -31.56
C LYS A 103 29.36 -15.90 -30.48
N CYS A 104 29.70 -16.69 -29.46
CA CYS A 104 28.80 -16.96 -28.33
C CYS A 104 28.44 -15.68 -27.55
N ILE A 105 29.39 -14.76 -27.36
CA ILE A 105 29.14 -13.47 -26.73
C ILE A 105 28.16 -12.63 -27.56
N ALA A 106 28.34 -12.60 -28.88
CA ALA A 106 27.43 -11.87 -29.78
C ALA A 106 26.00 -12.46 -29.75
N GLU A 107 25.87 -13.79 -29.75
CA GLU A 107 24.58 -14.48 -29.63
C GLU A 107 23.92 -14.19 -28.28
N LEU A 108 24.69 -14.22 -27.18
CA LEU A 108 24.19 -13.89 -25.85
C LEU A 108 23.71 -12.43 -25.77
N ALA A 109 24.46 -11.49 -26.35
CA ALA A 109 24.08 -10.09 -26.38
C ALA A 109 22.74 -9.87 -27.11
N LEU A 110 22.53 -10.60 -28.22
CA LEU A 110 21.25 -10.59 -28.93
C LEU A 110 20.11 -11.18 -28.09
N GLN A 111 20.35 -12.29 -27.40
CA GLN A 111 19.35 -12.90 -26.51
C GLN A 111 18.99 -11.97 -25.35
N VAL A 112 19.97 -11.33 -24.72
CA VAL A 112 19.74 -10.35 -23.64
C VAL A 112 18.93 -9.16 -24.16
N ALA A 113 19.23 -8.66 -25.36
CA ALA A 113 18.47 -7.58 -25.98
C ALA A 113 17.00 -7.97 -26.26
N ASP A 114 16.76 -9.19 -26.73
CA ASP A 114 15.39 -9.70 -26.96
C ASP A 114 14.62 -9.89 -25.63
N ILE A 115 15.28 -10.41 -24.59
CA ILE A 115 14.69 -10.54 -23.25
C ILE A 115 14.33 -9.16 -22.70
N ASN A 116 15.22 -8.17 -22.79
CA ASN A 116 14.94 -6.81 -22.33
C ASN A 116 13.76 -6.20 -23.08
N LYS A 117 13.68 -6.38 -24.40
CA LYS A 117 12.55 -5.89 -25.21
C LYS A 117 11.23 -6.57 -24.84
N LYS A 118 11.25 -7.87 -24.54
CA LYS A 118 10.07 -8.60 -24.05
C LYS A 118 9.67 -8.14 -22.65
N ALA A 119 10.63 -7.90 -21.77
CA ALA A 119 10.41 -7.39 -20.43
C ALA A 119 9.78 -5.99 -20.46
N GLU A 120 10.29 -5.08 -21.30
CA GLU A 120 9.75 -3.72 -21.46
C GLU A 120 8.30 -3.75 -21.99
N ARG A 121 8.01 -4.61 -22.98
CA ARG A 121 6.63 -4.83 -23.45
C ARG A 121 5.73 -5.38 -22.35
N SER A 122 6.21 -6.34 -21.57
CA SER A 122 5.47 -6.91 -20.44
C SER A 122 5.21 -5.87 -19.36
N GLU A 123 6.18 -5.01 -19.05
CA GLU A 123 6.04 -3.93 -18.09
C GLU A 123 5.00 -2.91 -18.55
N SER A 124 5.07 -2.50 -19.82
CA SER A 124 4.07 -1.59 -20.41
C SER A 124 2.66 -2.18 -20.34
N MET A 125 2.51 -3.46 -20.68
CA MET A 125 1.21 -4.16 -20.61
C MET A 125 0.68 -4.21 -19.16
N VAL A 126 1.52 -4.56 -18.19
CA VAL A 126 1.12 -4.59 -16.77
C VAL A 126 0.77 -3.19 -16.26
N ARG A 127 1.49 -2.16 -16.69
CA ARG A 127 1.17 -0.76 -16.35
C ARG A 127 -0.19 -0.34 -16.89
N GLU A 128 -0.54 -0.74 -18.11
CA GLU A 128 -1.85 -0.48 -18.71
C GLU A 128 -2.95 -1.20 -17.93
N ILE A 129 -2.79 -2.49 -17.67
CA ILE A 129 -3.74 -3.30 -16.88
C ILE A 129 -3.98 -2.68 -15.49
N THR A 130 -2.92 -2.30 -14.79
CA THR A 130 -3.05 -1.71 -13.44
C THR A 130 -3.70 -0.32 -13.47
N SER A 131 -3.50 0.45 -14.54
CA SER A 131 -4.19 1.72 -14.76
C SER A 131 -5.69 1.50 -14.98
N GLU A 132 -6.08 0.54 -15.81
CA GLU A 132 -7.48 0.18 -16.05
C GLU A 132 -8.17 -0.34 -14.78
N ILE A 133 -7.50 -1.20 -14.00
CA ILE A 133 -8.01 -1.68 -12.72
C ILE A 133 -8.31 -0.52 -11.79
N LYS A 134 -7.38 0.46 -11.70
CA LYS A 134 -7.60 1.65 -10.86
C LYS A 134 -8.80 2.46 -11.34
N GLN A 135 -8.98 2.64 -12.65
CA GLN A 135 -10.15 3.33 -13.19
C GLN A 135 -11.44 2.58 -12.88
N LEU A 136 -11.43 1.25 -12.98
CA LEU A 136 -12.57 0.39 -12.64
C LEU A 136 -12.92 0.49 -11.15
N ASP A 137 -11.93 0.52 -10.27
CA ASP A 137 -12.14 0.71 -8.83
C ASP A 137 -12.74 2.08 -8.51
N CYS A 138 -12.25 3.14 -9.16
CA CYS A 138 -12.85 4.46 -9.05
C CYS A 138 -14.30 4.46 -9.54
N ALA A 139 -14.60 3.82 -10.68
CA ALA A 139 -15.95 3.69 -11.20
C ALA A 139 -16.86 2.91 -10.25
N LYS A 140 -16.38 1.78 -9.71
CA LYS A 140 -17.10 0.98 -8.72
C LYS A 140 -17.40 1.76 -7.45
N SER A 141 -16.41 2.51 -6.94
CA SER A 141 -16.58 3.36 -5.76
C SER A 141 -17.62 4.45 -5.99
N ASN A 142 -17.52 5.16 -7.11
CA ASN A 142 -18.48 6.20 -7.50
C ASN A 142 -19.90 5.65 -7.69
N LEU A 143 -20.03 4.50 -8.35
CA LEU A 143 -21.33 3.82 -8.53
C LEU A 143 -21.92 3.38 -7.18
N THR A 144 -21.09 2.83 -6.30
CA THR A 144 -21.53 2.43 -4.95
C THR A 144 -22.02 3.64 -4.18
N ALA A 145 -21.25 4.73 -4.17
CA ALA A 145 -21.64 5.97 -3.51
C ALA A 145 -22.95 6.55 -4.10
N ALA A 146 -23.12 6.51 -5.42
CA ALA A 146 -24.33 6.95 -6.10
C ALA A 146 -25.55 6.09 -5.74
N ILE A 147 -25.41 4.76 -5.71
CA ILE A 147 -26.48 3.84 -5.32
C ILE A 147 -26.86 4.06 -3.85
N THR A 148 -25.88 4.17 -2.94
CA THR A 148 -26.13 4.46 -1.53
C THR A 148 -26.85 5.79 -1.35
N ALA A 149 -26.41 6.85 -2.02
CA ALA A 149 -27.05 8.17 -1.96
C ALA A 149 -28.49 8.12 -2.51
N LEU A 150 -28.73 7.38 -3.61
CA LEU A 150 -30.07 7.21 -4.17
C LEU A 150 -30.99 6.41 -3.23
N ASN A 151 -30.47 5.35 -2.60
CA ASN A 151 -31.22 4.59 -1.60
C ASN A 151 -31.58 5.45 -0.39
N HIS A 152 -30.65 6.28 0.09
CA HIS A 152 -30.91 7.25 1.16
C HIS A 152 -32.00 8.25 0.76
N LEU A 153 -31.95 8.77 -0.48
CA LEU A 153 -32.98 9.69 -0.99
C LEU A 153 -34.34 9.00 -1.12
N HIS A 154 -34.37 7.76 -1.60
CA HIS A 154 -35.59 6.96 -1.71
C HIS A 154 -36.22 6.72 -0.32
N MET A 155 -35.40 6.30 0.66
CA MET A 155 -35.85 6.14 2.05
C MET A 155 -36.36 7.45 2.64
N LEU A 156 -35.70 8.58 2.36
CA LEU A 156 -36.12 9.88 2.88
C LEU A 156 -37.44 10.35 2.23
N ALA A 157 -37.59 10.20 0.92
CA ALA A 157 -38.79 10.62 0.21
C ALA A 157 -40.02 9.78 0.59
N GLY A 158 -39.92 8.44 0.54
CA GLY A 158 -41.01 7.55 0.94
C GLY A 158 -41.26 7.54 2.44
N GLY A 159 -40.20 7.66 3.24
CA GLY A 159 -40.25 7.69 4.69
C GLY A 159 -40.97 8.92 5.24
N VAL A 160 -40.84 10.08 4.62
CA VAL A 160 -41.54 11.31 5.03
C VAL A 160 -43.07 11.16 4.90
N ASP A 161 -43.54 10.60 3.78
CA ASP A 161 -44.97 10.41 3.56
C ASP A 161 -45.55 9.32 4.48
N ALA A 162 -44.79 8.25 4.70
CA ALA A 162 -45.14 7.20 5.67
C ALA A 162 -45.22 7.75 7.10
N LEU A 163 -44.18 8.49 7.54
CA LEU A 163 -44.14 9.11 8.87
C LEU A 163 -45.31 10.07 9.08
N LYS A 164 -45.66 10.86 8.07
CA LYS A 164 -46.79 11.77 8.14
C LYS A 164 -48.09 11.01 8.38
N THR A 165 -48.32 9.95 7.61
CA THR A 165 -49.52 9.10 7.73
C THR A 165 -49.61 8.42 9.09
N MET A 166 -48.49 7.87 9.59
CA MET A 166 -48.42 7.24 10.92
C MET A 166 -48.63 8.25 12.06
N THR A 167 -48.10 9.47 11.90
CA THR A 167 -48.30 10.58 12.86
C THR A 167 -49.77 10.99 12.90
N ASP A 168 -50.42 11.12 11.75
CA ASP A 168 -51.85 11.43 11.63
C ASP A 168 -52.71 10.33 12.28
N GLY A 169 -52.33 9.06 12.11
CA GLY A 169 -52.99 7.90 12.71
C GLY A 169 -52.65 7.61 14.18
N ARG A 170 -51.79 8.41 14.81
CA ARG A 170 -51.31 8.22 16.20
C ARG A 170 -50.67 6.84 16.46
N GLN A 171 -50.01 6.26 15.46
CA GLN A 171 -49.37 4.94 15.56
C GLN A 171 -47.97 5.03 16.18
N TYR A 172 -47.88 5.45 17.44
CA TYR A 172 -46.60 5.77 18.09
C TYR A 172 -45.59 4.61 18.06
N LYS A 173 -46.04 3.37 18.26
CA LYS A 173 -45.17 2.19 18.21
C LYS A 173 -44.44 2.01 16.87
N GLU A 174 -45.11 2.29 15.76
CA GLU A 174 -44.57 2.08 14.41
C GLU A 174 -43.68 3.23 13.96
N ILE A 175 -43.77 4.41 14.60
CA ILE A 175 -42.99 5.61 14.25
C ILE A 175 -41.55 5.53 14.74
N VAL A 176 -41.29 4.80 15.82
CA VAL A 176 -39.98 4.66 16.50
C VAL A 176 -38.86 4.32 15.51
N LEU A 177 -38.96 3.17 14.82
CA LEU A 177 -37.91 2.67 13.93
C LEU A 177 -37.73 3.53 12.67
N PRO A 178 -38.79 3.90 11.92
CA PRO A 178 -38.66 4.74 10.74
C PRO A 178 -38.11 6.13 11.07
N MET A 179 -38.53 6.74 12.19
CA MET A 179 -38.02 8.05 12.61
C MET A 179 -36.52 7.99 12.88
N GLN A 180 -36.05 6.96 13.60
CA GLN A 180 -34.63 6.80 13.89
C GLN A 180 -33.80 6.59 12.62
N ALA A 181 -34.26 5.72 11.71
CA ALA A 181 -33.61 5.48 10.42
C ALA A 181 -33.54 6.76 9.57
N ILE A 182 -34.63 7.52 9.49
CA ILE A 182 -34.69 8.78 8.75
C ILE A 182 -33.77 9.84 9.36
N MET A 183 -33.66 9.89 10.69
CA MET A 183 -32.74 10.80 11.37
C MET A 183 -31.27 10.47 11.07
N GLU A 184 -30.90 9.19 11.02
CA GLU A 184 -29.56 8.75 10.63
C GLU A 184 -29.27 9.10 9.16
N VAL A 185 -30.20 8.79 8.26
CA VAL A 185 -30.10 9.14 6.84
C VAL A 185 -29.94 10.65 6.64
N LEU A 186 -30.66 11.48 7.41
CA LEU A 186 -30.52 12.94 7.36
C LEU A 186 -29.10 13.43 7.71
N GLN A 187 -28.38 12.73 8.59
CA GLN A 187 -26.98 13.07 8.91
C GLN A 187 -26.06 12.80 7.71
N HIS A 188 -26.20 11.63 7.08
CA HIS A 188 -25.43 11.28 5.88
C HIS A 188 -25.73 12.19 4.70
N VAL A 189 -26.94 12.72 4.63
CA VAL A 189 -27.42 13.56 3.53
C VAL A 189 -27.13 15.05 3.77
N ALA A 190 -26.62 15.42 4.95
CA ALA A 190 -26.28 16.81 5.29
C ALA A 190 -25.21 17.43 4.39
N CYS A 191 -24.30 16.62 3.82
CA CYS A 191 -23.27 17.07 2.88
C CYS A 191 -23.85 17.57 1.54
N TYR A 192 -25.10 17.22 1.21
CA TYR A 192 -25.79 17.65 0.00
C TYR A 192 -26.66 18.90 0.21
N GLY A 193 -26.37 19.70 1.24
CA GLY A 193 -27.17 20.87 1.64
C GLY A 193 -27.36 21.97 0.58
N GLY A 194 -26.59 21.95 -0.51
CA GLY A 194 -26.77 22.87 -1.64
C GLY A 194 -28.00 22.55 -2.51
N ILE A 195 -28.60 21.37 -2.39
CA ILE A 195 -29.75 20.95 -3.18
C ILE A 195 -31.04 21.42 -2.50
N ARG A 196 -31.77 22.33 -3.15
CA ARG A 196 -32.97 22.97 -2.60
C ARG A 196 -34.08 21.96 -2.27
N GLU A 197 -34.30 20.99 -3.13
CA GLU A 197 -35.33 19.95 -3.00
C GLU A 197 -35.08 19.08 -1.77
N LEU A 198 -33.81 18.79 -1.50
CA LEU A 198 -33.39 18.03 -0.34
C LEU A 198 -33.50 18.85 0.95
N GLY A 199 -33.16 20.14 0.88
CA GLY A 199 -33.43 21.08 1.97
C GLY A 199 -34.91 21.13 2.33
N ALA A 200 -35.80 21.18 1.33
CA ALA A 200 -37.24 21.14 1.57
C ALA A 200 -37.69 19.83 2.22
N LEU A 201 -37.11 18.69 1.82
CA LEU A 201 -37.42 17.39 2.41
C LEU A 201 -36.94 17.28 3.87
N ARG A 202 -35.74 17.81 4.16
CA ARG A 202 -35.22 17.94 5.53
C ARG A 202 -36.13 18.79 6.41
N GLU A 203 -36.57 19.96 5.92
CA GLU A 203 -37.50 20.81 6.67
C GLU A 203 -38.84 20.11 6.92
N ARG A 204 -39.34 19.32 5.97
CA ARG A 204 -40.55 18.49 6.17
C ARG A 204 -40.36 17.47 7.30
N VAL A 205 -39.22 16.77 7.36
CA VAL A 205 -38.93 15.85 8.47
C VAL A 205 -38.90 16.59 9.81
N LEU A 206 -38.21 17.73 9.87
CA LEU A 206 -38.13 18.54 11.09
C LEU A 206 -39.51 19.07 11.51
N ALA A 207 -40.36 19.45 10.55
CA ALA A 207 -41.74 19.85 10.82
C ALA A 207 -42.57 18.68 11.37
N ILE A 208 -42.46 17.48 10.81
CA ILE A 208 -43.11 16.26 11.34
C ILE A 208 -42.62 15.99 12.76
N ARG A 209 -41.33 16.10 13.03
CA ARG A 209 -40.74 15.92 14.37
C ARG A 209 -41.34 16.90 15.39
N ARG A 210 -41.39 18.20 15.06
CA ARG A 210 -42.00 19.22 15.92
C ARG A 210 -43.49 18.96 16.15
N ARG A 211 -44.20 18.57 15.10
CA ARG A 211 -45.63 18.23 15.16
C ARG A 211 -45.86 17.02 16.07
N LEU A 212 -45.05 15.98 15.93
CA LEU A 212 -45.11 14.77 16.75
C LEU A 212 -44.82 15.10 18.23
N ALA A 213 -43.82 15.94 18.51
CA ALA A 213 -43.54 16.43 19.86
C ALA A 213 -44.75 17.14 20.49
N ALA A 214 -45.34 18.09 19.75
CA ALA A 214 -46.51 18.84 20.21
C ALA A 214 -47.74 17.94 20.39
N GLN A 215 -47.93 16.98 19.48
CA GLN A 215 -49.03 16.02 19.54
C GLN A 215 -48.92 15.10 20.75
N ILE A 216 -47.71 14.59 21.04
CA ILE A 216 -47.47 13.77 22.24
C ILE A 216 -47.72 14.61 23.49
N LEU A 217 -47.16 15.83 23.60
CA LEU A 217 -47.42 16.72 24.73
C LEU A 217 -48.92 16.98 24.94
N ALA A 218 -49.67 17.23 23.87
CA ALA A 218 -51.11 17.44 23.94
C ALA A 218 -51.86 16.18 24.37
N ASP A 219 -51.46 15.00 23.87
CA ASP A 219 -52.07 13.72 24.24
C ASP A 219 -51.83 13.39 25.73
N PHE A 220 -50.63 13.66 26.25
CA PHE A 220 -50.33 13.57 27.68
C PHE A 220 -51.17 14.57 28.50
N GLN A 221 -51.26 15.83 28.06
CA GLN A 221 -52.10 16.83 28.71
C GLN A 221 -53.56 16.40 28.77
N HIS A 222 -54.13 15.94 27.66
CA HIS A 222 -55.51 15.46 27.61
C HIS A 222 -55.72 14.22 28.47
N ALA A 223 -54.80 13.26 28.47
CA ALA A 223 -54.92 12.05 29.28
C ALA A 223 -54.96 12.34 30.78
N PHE A 224 -54.11 13.25 31.27
CA PHE A 224 -54.02 13.56 32.70
C PHE A 224 -55.05 14.61 33.17
N THR A 225 -55.52 15.51 32.29
CA THR A 225 -56.56 16.51 32.64
C THR A 225 -57.99 16.00 32.47
N ALA A 226 -58.26 15.10 31.53
CA ALA A 226 -59.61 14.56 31.27
C ALA A 226 -59.99 13.39 32.18
N GLY A 227 -59.05 12.92 33.03
CA GLY A 227 -59.25 11.79 33.93
C GLY A 227 -59.75 10.53 33.21
N SER A 228 -60.68 9.79 33.84
CA SER A 228 -61.25 8.53 33.33
C SER A 228 -62.04 8.64 32.02
N LYS A 229 -62.19 9.85 31.44
CA LYS A 229 -62.89 10.08 30.15
C LYS A 229 -61.92 10.34 28.98
N SER A 230 -60.61 10.17 29.19
CA SER A 230 -59.61 10.29 28.13
C SER A 230 -59.87 9.27 27.02
N ALA A 231 -59.90 9.72 25.78
CA ALA A 231 -59.94 8.87 24.59
C ALA A 231 -58.60 8.18 24.30
N VAL A 232 -57.51 8.55 25.00
CA VAL A 232 -56.17 8.03 24.80
C VAL A 232 -55.85 6.97 25.85
N SER A 233 -55.47 5.77 25.41
CA SER A 233 -55.15 4.63 26.27
C SER A 233 -53.78 4.78 26.95
N HIS A 234 -53.63 4.24 28.16
CA HIS A 234 -52.33 4.13 28.84
C HIS A 234 -51.29 3.40 27.98
N LYS A 235 -51.70 2.42 27.17
CA LYS A 235 -50.81 1.72 26.23
C LYS A 235 -50.26 2.63 25.14
N THR A 236 -51.10 3.49 24.56
CA THR A 236 -50.66 4.45 23.54
C THR A 236 -49.75 5.53 24.10
N LEU A 237 -49.90 5.89 25.38
CA LEU A 237 -49.00 6.82 26.08
C LEU A 237 -47.64 6.19 26.39
N SER A 238 -47.63 4.92 26.81
CA SER A 238 -46.39 4.14 26.99
C SER A 238 -45.62 4.01 25.66
N GLU A 239 -46.33 3.71 24.56
CA GLU A 239 -45.73 3.69 23.22
C GLU A 239 -45.22 5.07 22.79
N ALA A 240 -45.89 6.15 23.19
CA ALA A 240 -45.42 7.52 22.95
C ALA A 240 -44.16 7.88 23.76
N CYS A 241 -43.95 7.32 24.95
CA CYS A 241 -42.71 7.49 25.71
C CYS A 241 -41.49 6.99 24.91
N ALA A 242 -41.61 5.83 24.26
CA ALA A 242 -40.55 5.29 23.40
C ALA A 242 -40.22 6.23 22.22
N VAL A 243 -41.21 6.94 21.69
CA VAL A 243 -41.02 7.96 20.66
C VAL A 243 -40.33 9.20 21.24
N VAL A 244 -40.72 9.66 22.43
CA VAL A 244 -40.10 10.82 23.12
C VAL A 244 -38.60 10.58 23.38
N ASP A 245 -38.19 9.36 23.68
CA ASP A 245 -36.77 9.03 23.90
C ASP A 245 -35.92 9.14 22.61
N ILE A 246 -36.52 8.97 21.44
CA ILE A 246 -35.85 9.17 20.13
C ILE A 246 -35.88 10.65 19.69
N LEU A 247 -36.84 11.42 20.23
CA LEU A 247 -36.94 12.85 19.98
C LEU A 247 -35.83 13.64 20.71
N GLU A 248 -35.90 14.98 20.65
CA GLU A 248 -34.91 15.82 21.32
C GLU A 248 -35.06 15.69 22.84
N PRO A 249 -33.94 15.66 23.60
CA PRO A 249 -33.98 15.58 25.06
C PRO A 249 -34.73 16.76 25.69
N LYS A 250 -34.84 17.89 24.97
CA LYS A 250 -35.64 19.04 25.35
C LYS A 250 -37.13 18.72 25.47
N VAL A 251 -37.69 17.92 24.56
CA VAL A 251 -39.12 17.56 24.59
C VAL A 251 -39.43 16.74 25.85
N LYS A 252 -38.53 15.83 26.22
CA LYS A 252 -38.62 15.07 27.47
C LYS A 252 -38.57 15.98 28.70
N GLN A 253 -37.66 16.95 28.73
CA GLN A 253 -37.56 17.92 29.82
C GLN A 253 -38.82 18.79 29.92
N ASP A 254 -39.35 19.26 28.79
CA ASP A 254 -40.57 20.08 28.75
C ASP A 254 -41.80 19.27 29.24
N LEU A 255 -41.91 18.00 28.82
CA LEU A 255 -42.96 17.09 29.30
C LEU A 255 -42.84 16.84 30.81
N LEU A 256 -41.64 16.53 31.31
CA LEU A 256 -41.39 16.30 32.73
C LEU A 256 -41.66 17.54 33.57
N LYS A 257 -41.22 18.72 33.10
CA LYS A 257 -41.47 19.99 33.79
C LYS A 257 -42.97 20.27 33.90
N TRP A 258 -43.70 20.12 32.79
CA TRP A 258 -45.15 20.27 32.80
C TRP A 258 -45.83 19.26 33.74
N PHE A 259 -45.40 17.98 33.70
CA PHE A 259 -45.97 16.94 34.54
C PHE A 259 -45.74 17.22 36.03
N ILE A 260 -44.52 17.63 36.41
CA ILE A 260 -44.19 18.02 37.79
C ILE A 260 -45.00 19.25 38.21
N ASP A 261 -45.12 20.27 37.35
CA ASP A 261 -45.90 21.48 37.62
C ASP A 261 -47.39 21.16 37.85
N MET A 262 -47.96 20.23 37.07
CA MET A 262 -49.33 19.74 37.22
C MET A 262 -49.52 19.01 38.56
N GLN A 263 -48.62 18.07 38.89
CA GLN A 263 -48.69 17.29 40.13
C GLN A 263 -48.51 18.17 41.38
N LEU A 264 -47.68 19.21 41.28
CA LEU A 264 -47.45 20.16 42.37
C LEU A 264 -48.48 21.31 42.40
N GLN A 265 -49.45 21.35 41.48
CA GLN A 265 -50.46 22.40 41.46
C GLN A 265 -51.30 22.40 42.75
N GLU A 266 -51.74 21.21 43.20
CA GLU A 266 -52.46 21.07 44.47
C GLU A 266 -51.59 21.48 45.67
N TYR A 267 -50.30 21.10 45.66
CA TYR A 267 -49.34 21.54 46.68
C TYR A 267 -49.20 23.07 46.73
N ARG A 268 -49.11 23.72 45.57
CA ARG A 268 -49.04 25.19 45.45
C ARG A 268 -50.30 25.87 45.99
N HIS A 269 -51.48 25.27 45.81
CA HIS A 269 -52.72 25.78 46.37
C HIS A 269 -52.85 25.55 47.89
N LEU A 270 -52.43 24.38 48.40
CA LEU A 270 -52.52 24.00 49.82
C LEU A 270 -51.41 24.61 50.71
N PHE A 271 -50.31 25.06 50.12
CA PHE A 271 -49.16 25.59 50.85
C PHE A 271 -48.65 26.90 50.25
N SER A 272 -49.56 27.72 49.71
CA SER A 272 -49.26 29.09 49.28
C SER A 272 -48.74 29.92 50.46
N ALA A 273 -47.92 30.94 50.19
CA ALA A 273 -47.35 31.84 51.20
C ALA A 273 -48.40 32.56 52.06
N GLU A 274 -49.65 32.62 51.59
CA GLU A 274 -50.81 33.20 52.26
C GLU A 274 -51.45 32.27 53.31
N GLN A 275 -51.10 30.98 53.32
CA GLN A 275 -51.67 29.99 54.24
C GLN A 275 -50.70 29.66 55.38
N GLU A 276 -51.21 29.60 56.62
CA GLU A 276 -50.43 29.26 57.82
C GLU A 276 -49.76 27.88 57.73
N GLY A 277 -50.32 26.97 56.93
CA GLY A 277 -49.76 25.65 56.64
C GLY A 277 -48.42 25.66 55.90
N ALA A 278 -48.01 26.78 55.30
CA ALA A 278 -46.74 26.93 54.60
C ALA A 278 -45.54 27.24 55.52
N TRP A 279 -45.80 27.57 56.79
CA TRP A 279 -44.76 27.96 57.75
C TRP A 279 -43.84 26.80 58.13
N LEU A 280 -42.63 27.12 58.58
CA LEU A 280 -41.60 26.14 58.96
C LEU A 280 -42.08 25.18 60.08
N ALA A 281 -43.02 25.62 60.93
CA ALA A 281 -43.60 24.81 61.99
C ALA A 281 -44.41 23.60 61.48
N HIS A 282 -44.88 23.62 60.22
CA HIS A 282 -45.70 22.56 59.64
C HIS A 282 -44.97 21.76 58.55
N VAL A 283 -43.63 21.70 58.61
CA VAL A 283 -42.80 20.88 57.71
C VAL A 283 -43.21 19.41 57.70
N GLU A 284 -43.56 18.83 58.85
CA GLU A 284 -44.01 17.42 58.92
C GLU A 284 -45.30 17.18 58.14
N ARG A 285 -46.22 18.15 58.12
CA ARG A 285 -47.48 18.06 57.36
C ARG A 285 -47.24 18.14 55.86
N ARG A 286 -46.29 18.98 55.41
CA ARG A 286 -45.85 19.05 54.01
C ARG A 286 -45.17 17.76 53.56
N TYR A 287 -44.31 17.20 54.41
CA TYR A 287 -43.66 15.92 54.15
C TYR A 287 -44.67 14.77 54.07
N ALA A 288 -45.64 14.71 54.99
CA ALA A 288 -46.70 13.70 54.99
C ALA A 288 -47.60 13.80 53.74
N TRP A 289 -47.93 15.01 53.29
CA TRP A 289 -48.65 15.22 52.03
C TRP A 289 -47.84 14.71 50.85
N LEU A 290 -46.57 15.12 50.74
CA LEU A 290 -45.70 14.71 49.63
C LEU A 290 -45.53 13.18 49.59
N LYS A 291 -45.32 12.54 50.74
CA LYS A 291 -45.21 11.08 50.83
C LYS A 291 -46.47 10.36 50.35
N ARG A 292 -47.65 10.84 50.75
CA ARG A 292 -48.94 10.27 50.29
C ARG A 292 -49.16 10.49 48.81
N HIS A 293 -48.84 11.69 48.31
CA HIS A 293 -48.96 12.03 46.90
C HIS A 293 -48.01 11.22 46.01
N LEU A 294 -46.78 11.01 46.46
CA LEU A 294 -45.80 10.18 45.74
C LEU A 294 -46.24 8.71 45.67
N LEU A 295 -46.76 8.14 46.76
CA LEU A 295 -47.28 6.76 46.75
C LEU A 295 -48.48 6.62 45.79
N ALA A 296 -49.42 7.57 45.83
CA ALA A 296 -50.57 7.56 44.92
C ALA A 296 -50.15 7.75 43.46
N LEU A 297 -49.11 8.56 43.21
CA LEU A 297 -48.55 8.75 41.88
C LEU A 297 -47.83 7.49 41.39
N GLU A 298 -47.07 6.82 42.25
CA GLU A 298 -46.40 5.56 41.91
C GLU A 298 -47.43 4.49 41.52
N ASP A 299 -48.50 4.32 42.30
CA ASP A 299 -49.59 3.38 42.00
C ASP A 299 -50.32 3.71 40.68
N ALA A 300 -50.54 5.00 40.38
CA ALA A 300 -51.24 5.43 39.18
C ALA A 300 -50.35 5.43 37.92
N ALA A 301 -49.06 5.71 38.08
CA ALA A 301 -48.10 5.86 36.99
C ALA A 301 -47.33 4.56 36.66
N ALA A 302 -47.34 3.57 37.56
CA ALA A 302 -46.70 2.26 37.36
C ALA A 302 -47.21 1.50 36.12
N GLY A 303 -48.41 1.82 35.62
CA GLY A 303 -48.95 1.25 34.38
C GLY A 303 -48.61 2.02 33.10
N LEU A 304 -47.95 3.18 33.20
CA LEU A 304 -47.75 4.12 32.09
C LEU A 304 -46.27 4.33 31.70
N PHE A 305 -45.35 4.15 32.65
CA PHE A 305 -43.90 4.25 32.44
C PHE A 305 -43.20 2.89 32.51
#